data_AF-A0A258CVK1-F1
#
_entry.id   AF-A0A258CVK1-F1
#
_cell.length_a   1.000
_cell.length_b   1.000
_cell.length_c   1.000
_cell.angle_alpha   90.00
_cell.angle_beta   90.00
_cell.angle_gamma   90.00
#
_symmetry.space_group_name_H-M   'P 1'
#
loop_
_entity.id
_entity.type
_entity.pdbx_description
1 polymer ?
#
loop_
_entity_poly.entity_id
_entity_poly.type
_entity_poly.pdbx_seq_one_letter_code
_entity_poly.pdbx_strand_id
1 'polypeptide(L)'
;MNAMLPLTPTRSDKAANLLSTAKALAPILARSRPLDRKLLSSTMTMCFGLTDAEGGWIWKDAYDASEAALVMQVRRLGQQFARLEDAPADIMTLAAAQTALCLTQTRRSDEQVQLDQFSTPLELASAC
;
A
#
# COMPACT_ATOMS: atom_id res chain seq x y z
N MET A 1 -10.61 -18.94 41.08
CA MET A 1 -9.40 -18.88 40.22
C MET A 1 -9.77 -18.14 38.95
N ASN A 2 -9.30 -16.91 38.80
CA ASN A 2 -9.46 -16.13 37.57
C ASN A 2 -8.39 -16.59 36.57
N ALA A 3 -8.80 -17.29 35.53
CA ALA A 3 -7.96 -17.44 34.36
C ALA A 3 -8.11 -16.17 33.51
N MET A 4 -7.10 -15.30 33.51
CA MET A 4 -6.96 -14.29 32.46
C MET A 4 -6.69 -15.05 31.16
N LEU A 5 -7.71 -15.14 30.31
CA LEU A 5 -7.50 -15.46 28.90
C LEU A 5 -6.56 -14.39 28.33
N PRO A 6 -5.48 -14.77 27.60
CA PRO A 6 -4.74 -13.79 26.84
C PRO A 6 -5.74 -13.15 25.88
N LEU A 7 -5.91 -11.83 26.00
CA LEU A 7 -6.52 -11.02 24.96
C LEU A 7 -5.58 -11.11 23.76
N THR A 8 -5.69 -12.19 22.98
CA THR A 8 -5.26 -12.15 21.59
C THR A 8 -5.89 -10.88 21.04
N PRO A 9 -5.13 -9.98 20.40
CA PRO A 9 -5.76 -8.86 19.72
C PRO A 9 -6.78 -9.50 18.79
N THR A 10 -8.07 -9.30 19.10
CA THR A 10 -9.13 -9.57 18.15
C THR A 10 -8.65 -8.98 16.85
N ARG A 11 -8.76 -9.71 15.75
CA ARG A 11 -8.59 -9.22 14.38
C ARG A 11 -9.62 -8.09 14.17
N SER A 12 -9.44 -6.99 14.88
CA SER A 12 -10.12 -5.72 14.78
C SER A 12 -9.67 -5.19 13.45
N ASP A 13 -10.44 -5.59 12.45
CA ASP A 13 -10.50 -5.18 11.06
C ASP A 13 -9.21 -4.65 10.41
N LYS A 14 -8.03 -5.21 10.72
CA LYS A 14 -6.76 -4.83 10.07
C LYS A 14 -6.92 -4.76 8.55
N ALA A 15 -7.56 -5.78 7.97
CA ALA A 15 -7.87 -5.81 6.55
C ALA A 15 -8.83 -4.68 6.10
N ALA A 16 -9.90 -4.40 6.86
CA ALA A 16 -10.81 -3.30 6.51
C ALA A 16 -10.16 -1.92 6.74
N ASN A 17 -9.29 -1.76 7.73
CA ASN A 17 -8.53 -0.56 8.00
C ASN A 17 -7.52 -0.31 6.88
N LEU A 18 -6.79 -1.35 6.45
CA LEU A 18 -5.92 -1.28 5.26
C LEU A 18 -6.71 -0.87 4.02
N LEU A 19 -7.87 -1.50 3.78
CA LEU A 19 -8.73 -1.16 2.65
C LEU A 19 -9.28 0.27 2.76
N SER A 20 -9.62 0.73 3.95
CA SER A 20 -10.12 2.09 4.20
C SER A 20 -9.02 3.12 3.96
N THR A 21 -7.80 2.86 4.44
CA THR A 21 -6.61 3.67 4.13
C THR A 21 -6.39 3.69 2.62
N ALA A 22 -6.41 2.55 1.93
CA ALA A 22 -6.22 2.49 0.48
C ALA A 22 -7.26 3.32 -0.28
N LYS A 23 -8.54 3.23 0.12
CA LYS A 23 -9.64 4.05 -0.42
C LYS A 23 -9.43 5.54 -0.16
N ALA A 24 -8.89 5.93 0.99
CA ALA A 24 -8.60 7.32 1.32
C ALA A 24 -7.41 7.88 0.52
N LEU A 25 -6.42 7.05 0.20
CA LEU A 25 -5.24 7.44 -0.58
C LEU A 25 -5.49 7.48 -2.09
N ALA A 26 -6.39 6.63 -2.62
CA ALA A 26 -6.63 6.53 -4.06
C ALA A 26 -7.00 7.89 -4.72
N PRO A 27 -7.86 8.76 -4.16
CA PRO A 27 -8.13 10.09 -4.70
C PRO A 27 -6.92 11.05 -4.74
N ILE A 28 -5.88 10.78 -3.95
CA ILE A 28 -4.64 11.58 -3.93
C ILE A 28 -3.76 11.17 -5.12
N LEU A 29 -3.56 9.86 -5.28
CA LEU A 29 -2.89 9.28 -6.46
C LEU A 29 -3.62 9.67 -7.75
N ALA A 30 -4.95 9.67 -7.72
CA ALA A 30 -5.80 10.05 -8.85
C ALA A 30 -5.58 11.48 -9.37
N ARG A 31 -5.04 12.36 -8.53
CA ARG A 31 -4.67 13.75 -8.85
C ARG A 31 -3.17 13.89 -9.13
N SER A 32 -2.46 12.78 -9.35
CA SER A 32 -1.02 12.72 -9.56
C SER A 32 -0.21 13.39 -8.44
N ARG A 33 -0.70 13.30 -7.19
CA ARG A 33 0.03 13.83 -6.03
C ARG A 33 0.80 12.71 -5.34
N PRO A 34 2.10 12.90 -5.05
CA PRO A 34 2.89 11.90 -4.36
C PRO A 34 2.41 11.73 -2.91
N LEU A 35 2.48 10.50 -2.43
CA LEU A 35 2.25 10.15 -1.05
C LEU A 35 3.55 10.40 -0.28
N ASP A 36 3.53 11.38 0.63
CA ASP A 36 4.64 11.56 1.56
C ASP A 36 4.46 10.73 2.83
N ARG A 37 5.54 10.63 3.62
CA ARG A 37 5.57 9.85 4.86
C ARG A 37 4.53 10.34 5.89
N LYS A 38 4.31 11.66 5.97
CA LYS A 38 3.42 12.28 6.95
C LYS A 38 1.95 12.02 6.60
N LEU A 39 1.60 12.17 5.32
CA LEU A 39 0.28 11.86 4.79
C LEU A 39 -0.05 10.38 5.00
N LEU A 40 0.88 9.48 4.68
CA LEU A 40 0.64 8.05 4.84
C LEU A 40 0.47 7.67 6.32
N SER A 41 1.37 8.14 7.19
CA SER A 41 1.30 7.88 8.64
C SER A 41 0.04 8.47 9.30
N SER A 42 -0.37 9.68 8.92
CA SER A 42 -1.61 10.29 9.43
C SER A 42 -2.86 9.56 8.97
N THR A 43 -2.91 9.11 7.71
CA THR A 43 -4.04 8.34 7.17
C THR A 43 -4.16 6.97 7.84
N MET A 44 -3.01 6.29 8.04
CA MET A 44 -2.96 5.03 8.79
C MET A 44 -3.45 5.22 10.23
N THR A 45 -2.94 6.22 10.94
CA THR A 45 -3.36 6.52 12.32
C THR A 45 -4.85 6.82 12.40
N MET A 46 -5.41 7.56 11.44
CA MET A 46 -6.84 7.85 11.37
C MET A 46 -7.68 6.58 11.19
N CYS A 47 -7.25 5.63 10.35
CA CYS A 47 -8.02 4.40 10.08
C CYS A 47 -7.82 3.33 11.16
N PHE A 48 -6.65 3.27 11.78
CA PHE A 48 -6.32 2.29 12.82
C PHE A 48 -6.66 2.77 14.24
N GLY A 49 -6.82 4.08 14.45
CA GLY A 49 -7.12 4.69 15.75
C GLY A 49 -5.93 4.83 16.70
N LEU A 50 -4.75 4.33 16.31
CA LEU A 50 -3.50 4.37 17.07
C LEU A 50 -2.33 4.67 16.13
N THR A 51 -1.26 5.23 16.68
CA THR A 51 -0.02 5.54 15.95
C THR A 51 0.86 4.30 15.76
N ASP A 52 1.92 4.40 14.93
CA ASP A 52 2.94 3.35 14.82
C ASP A 52 3.75 3.20 16.10
N ALA A 53 3.99 4.30 16.83
CA ALA A 53 4.67 4.29 18.13
C ALA A 53 3.86 3.58 19.23
N GLU A 54 2.53 3.61 19.15
CA GLU A 54 1.62 2.89 20.05
C GLU A 54 1.37 1.44 19.62
N GLY A 55 2.02 0.98 18.54
CA GLY A 55 1.86 -0.37 18.01
C GLY A 55 0.53 -0.62 17.28
N GLY A 56 -0.17 0.45 16.85
CA GLY A 56 -1.44 0.33 16.12
C GLY A 56 -1.28 -0.30 14.74
N TRP A 57 -0.14 -0.08 14.09
CA TRP A 57 0.23 -0.59 12.77
C TRP A 57 1.76 -0.52 12.60
N ILE A 58 2.30 -1.30 11.66
CA ILE A 58 3.73 -1.23 11.30
C ILE A 58 3.91 -0.64 9.91
N TRP A 59 5.11 -0.18 9.57
CA TRP A 59 5.38 0.43 8.27
C TRP A 59 5.08 -0.49 7.07
N LYS A 60 5.16 -1.81 7.25
CA LYS A 60 4.68 -2.77 6.25
C LYS A 60 3.20 -2.56 5.91
N ASP A 61 2.34 -2.40 6.92
CA ASP A 61 0.91 -2.20 6.73
C ASP A 61 0.63 -0.94 5.89
N ALA A 62 1.41 0.12 6.14
CA ALA A 62 1.32 1.35 5.38
C ALA A 62 1.73 1.16 3.91
N TYR A 63 2.75 0.33 3.65
CA TYR A 63 3.16 -0.03 2.30
C TYR A 63 2.09 -0.88 1.59
N ASP A 64 1.55 -1.89 2.25
CA ASP A 64 0.49 -2.75 1.71
C ASP A 64 -0.77 -1.92 1.35
N ALA A 65 -1.14 -0.93 2.19
CA ALA A 65 -2.25 -0.01 1.90
C ALA A 65 -1.95 0.93 0.71
N SER A 66 -0.71 1.41 0.59
CA SER A 66 -0.27 2.25 -0.53
C SER A 66 -0.30 1.46 -1.85
N GLU A 67 0.13 0.21 -1.84
CA GLU A 67 0.06 -0.68 -3.01
C GLU A 67 -1.39 -0.95 -3.42
N ALA A 68 -2.27 -1.22 -2.46
CA ALA A 68 -3.69 -1.39 -2.73
C ALA A 68 -4.31 -0.13 -3.37
N ALA A 69 -3.93 1.07 -2.90
CA ALA A 69 -4.36 2.33 -3.51
C ALA A 69 -3.84 2.48 -4.95
N LEU A 70 -2.59 2.08 -5.21
CA LEU A 70 -2.01 2.07 -6.56
C LEU A 70 -2.76 1.11 -7.48
N VAL A 71 -3.12 -0.10 -7.03
CA VAL A 71 -3.94 -1.05 -7.80
C VAL A 71 -5.30 -0.43 -8.16
N MET A 72 -5.95 0.27 -7.23
CA MET A 72 -7.21 0.96 -7.51
C MET A 72 -7.03 2.05 -8.57
N GLN A 73 -5.93 2.79 -8.52
CA GLN A 73 -5.61 3.83 -9.48
C GLN A 73 -5.29 3.27 -10.88
N VAL A 74 -4.51 2.19 -10.97
CA VAL A 74 -4.22 1.50 -12.24
C VAL A 74 -5.51 0.98 -12.88
N ARG A 75 -6.40 0.36 -12.09
CA ARG A 75 -7.72 -0.10 -12.57
C ARG A 75 -8.56 1.05 -13.13
N ARG A 76 -8.52 2.23 -12.48
CA ARG A 76 -9.18 3.44 -12.98
C ARG A 76 -8.58 3.92 -14.30
N LEU A 77 -7.28 3.78 -14.48
CA LEU A 77 -6.57 4.11 -15.72
C LEU A 77 -6.65 2.98 -16.77
N GLY A 78 -7.51 1.98 -16.61
CA GLY A 78 -7.49 0.75 -17.41
C GLY A 78 -7.61 0.90 -18.93
N GLN A 79 -8.08 2.04 -19.46
CA GLN A 79 -8.03 2.31 -20.91
C GLN A 79 -6.66 2.86 -21.38
N GLN A 80 -5.92 3.51 -20.48
CA GLN A 80 -4.57 4.02 -20.73
C GLN A 80 -3.51 2.93 -20.53
N PHE A 81 -3.75 2.01 -19.59
CA PHE A 81 -3.09 0.71 -19.58
C PHE A 81 -3.73 -0.17 -20.67
N ALA A 82 -3.40 0.13 -21.93
CA ALA A 82 -3.74 -0.73 -23.07
C ALA A 82 -3.06 -2.11 -22.90
N ARG A 83 -3.26 -3.02 -23.86
CA ARG A 83 -2.54 -4.29 -23.80
C ARG A 83 -1.04 -3.99 -23.89
N LEU A 84 -0.25 -4.62 -23.03
CA LEU A 84 1.19 -4.37 -22.92
C LEU A 84 1.88 -4.49 -24.29
N GLU A 85 1.45 -5.47 -25.09
CA GLU A 85 1.97 -5.73 -26.42
C GLU A 85 1.76 -4.60 -27.44
N ASP A 86 0.74 -3.76 -27.26
CA ASP A 86 0.36 -2.73 -28.24
C ASP A 86 1.24 -1.48 -28.12
N ALA A 87 1.70 -1.16 -26.90
CA ALA A 87 2.54 0.01 -26.62
C ALA A 87 3.45 -0.19 -25.39
N PRO A 88 4.46 -1.09 -25.45
CA PRO A 88 5.25 -1.47 -24.28
C PRO A 88 5.95 -0.29 -23.60
N ALA A 89 6.60 0.59 -24.37
CA ALA A 89 7.36 1.72 -23.84
C ALA A 89 6.47 2.77 -23.15
N ASP A 90 5.29 3.04 -23.71
CA ASP A 90 4.34 4.00 -23.15
C ASP A 90 3.72 3.45 -21.87
N ILE A 91 3.39 2.15 -21.84
CA ILE A 91 2.83 1.47 -20.66
C ILE A 91 3.87 1.42 -19.53
N MET A 92 5.14 1.11 -19.83
CA MET A 92 6.22 1.17 -18.85
C MET A 92 6.41 2.59 -18.31
N THR A 93 6.37 3.60 -19.17
CA THR A 93 6.49 5.01 -18.75
C THR A 93 5.33 5.41 -17.84
N LEU A 94 4.10 5.00 -18.17
CA LEU A 94 2.92 5.23 -17.33
C LEU A 94 3.04 4.49 -15.99
N ALA A 95 3.47 3.23 -16.00
CA ALA A 95 3.67 2.42 -14.79
C ALA A 95 4.73 3.04 -13.86
N ALA A 96 5.86 3.49 -14.41
CA ALA A 96 6.90 4.20 -13.67
C ALA A 96 6.37 5.50 -13.07
N ALA A 97 5.63 6.30 -13.84
CA ALA A 97 5.03 7.54 -13.38
C ALA A 97 4.03 7.32 -12.22
N GLN A 98 3.22 6.25 -12.25
CA GLN A 98 2.32 5.93 -11.15
C GLN A 98 3.08 5.39 -9.93
N THR A 99 4.12 4.56 -10.14
CA THR A 99 4.95 4.01 -9.06
C THR A 99 5.68 5.12 -8.28
N ALA A 100 6.18 6.13 -8.99
CA ALA A 100 6.88 7.28 -8.40
C ALA A 100 6.01 8.14 -7.47
N LEU A 101 4.67 7.98 -7.50
CA LEU A 101 3.77 8.64 -6.55
C LEU A 101 3.72 7.94 -5.19
N CYS A 102 4.22 6.71 -5.07
CA CYS A 102 4.24 5.96 -3.82
C CYS A 102 5.58 6.13 -3.10
N LEU A 103 5.61 5.88 -1.79
CA LEU A 103 6.85 5.86 -1.03
C LEU A 103 7.71 4.66 -1.43
N THR A 104 9.02 4.88 -1.53
CA THR A 104 9.98 3.78 -1.61
C THR A 104 9.89 2.92 -0.34
N GLN A 105 9.70 1.62 -0.51
CA GLN A 105 9.65 0.69 0.60
C GLN A 105 11.08 0.38 1.07
N THR A 106 11.63 1.21 1.95
CA THR A 106 13.02 1.09 2.44
C THR A 106 13.15 0.27 3.72
N ARG A 107 12.04 0.05 4.45
CA ARG A 107 12.01 -0.77 5.67
C ARG A 107 11.56 -2.19 5.37
N ARG A 108 12.16 -3.16 6.05
CA ARG A 108 11.79 -4.58 6.00
C ARG A 108 11.43 -5.03 7.40
N SER A 109 10.30 -5.73 7.53
CA SER A 109 9.94 -6.41 8.77
C SER A 109 10.62 -7.79 8.85
N ASP A 110 10.80 -8.31 10.06
CA ASP A 110 11.41 -9.64 10.27
C ASP A 110 10.62 -10.73 9.54
N GLU A 111 9.28 -10.65 9.55
CA GLU A 111 8.41 -11.56 8.81
C GLU A 111 8.67 -11.51 7.29
N GLN A 112 8.85 -10.32 6.72
CA GLN A 112 9.17 -10.20 5.29
C GLN A 112 10.51 -10.81 4.93
N VAL A 113 11.50 -10.70 5.82
CA VAL A 113 12.81 -11.32 5.61
C VAL A 113 12.71 -12.84 5.75
N GLN A 114 11.96 -13.34 6.74
CA GLN A 114 11.78 -14.77 6.96
C GLN A 114 11.01 -15.47 5.83
N LEU A 115 10.07 -14.76 5.21
CA LEU A 115 9.19 -15.30 4.18
C LEU A 115 9.55 -14.84 2.76
N ASP A 116 10.68 -14.14 2.58
CA ASP A 116 11.10 -13.55 1.31
C ASP A 116 9.98 -12.74 0.60
N GLN A 117 9.20 -11.99 1.37
CA GLN A 117 8.08 -11.17 0.87
C GLN A 117 8.57 -9.84 0.29
N PHE A 118 9.09 -9.91 -0.93
CA PHE A 118 9.46 -8.74 -1.72
C PHE A 118 8.40 -8.47 -2.79
N SER A 119 7.71 -7.34 -2.67
CA SER A 119 6.75 -6.92 -3.71
C SER A 119 7.46 -6.69 -5.04
N THR A 120 6.83 -7.11 -6.14
CA THR A 120 7.22 -6.69 -7.49
C THR A 120 6.60 -5.32 -7.76
N PRO A 121 7.39 -4.23 -7.86
CA PRO A 121 6.86 -2.91 -8.20
C PRO A 121 6.12 -2.95 -9.53
N LEU A 122 5.09 -2.11 -9.70
CA LEU A 122 4.26 -2.07 -10.91
C LEU A 122 5.08 -1.90 -12.19
N GLU A 123 6.12 -1.07 -12.16
CA GLU A 123 7.04 -0.89 -13.29
C GLU A 123 7.70 -2.21 -13.70
N LEU A 124 8.23 -3.00 -12.76
CA LEU A 124 8.82 -4.31 -13.05
C LEU A 124 7.76 -5.34 -13.45
N ALA A 125 6.58 -5.30 -12.82
CA ALA A 125 5.48 -6.19 -13.18
C ALA A 125 4.98 -5.96 -14.62
N SER A 126 5.10 -4.73 -15.14
CA SER A 126 4.76 -4.39 -16.52
C SER A 126 5.83 -4.80 -17.55
N ALA A 127 7.00 -5.27 -17.10
CA ALA A 127 8.08 -5.71 -17.99
C ALA A 127 8.14 -7.24 -18.18
N CYS A 128 7.30 -8.00 -17.48
CA CYS A 128 7.20 -9.46 -17.54
C CYS A 128 6.03 -9.91 -18.41
#